data_AF-A0A958F8V8-F1
#
_entry.id   AF-A0A958F8V8-F1
#
_cell.length_a   1.000
_cell.length_b   1.000
_cell.length_c   1.000
_cell.angle_alpha   90.00
_cell.angle_beta   90.00
_cell.angle_gamma   90.00
#
_symmetry.space_group_name_H-M   'P 1'
#
loop_
_entity.id
_entity.type
_entity.pdbx_description
1 polymer ?
#
loop_
_entity_poly.entity_id
_entity_poly.type
_entity_poly.pdbx_seq_one_letter_code
_entity_poly.pdbx_strand_id
1 'polypeptide(L)'
;MTRIMVVTVGTSLFHSASWDAAHPGLRKVLGEEHWQNYDQYWCSSEEDQGLRSPSYRRRHDNDLETFFEEELTAQNAATWTKWLAPYDPLATLKMRYSAEIATILRFLEIEKDKLGTDWQDIVNSYKIIFVRDSAEDSPSYAAAAHSLHYLQQMFGQTESFSSEKLQYKSIEGFSGKVPKFLAEGLQEFQNFLINIRGERDPGYETIDIVISGGYKAYGMVGYGFLLQERFRVIYQHEKFKEVFIQDKDTLRVGKAPGFKFIPIISR
;
A
#
# COMPACT_ATOMS: atom_id res chain seq x y z
N MET A 1 -22.71 -3.08 -6.52
CA MET A 1 -21.84 -3.59 -7.60
C MET A 1 -20.45 -3.75 -7.02
N THR A 2 -19.67 -4.73 -7.51
CA THR A 2 -18.34 -5.01 -6.95
C THR A 2 -17.30 -4.10 -7.61
N ARG A 3 -16.41 -3.54 -6.79
CA ARG A 3 -15.23 -2.77 -7.23
C ARG A 3 -13.98 -3.62 -6.99
N ILE A 4 -12.92 -3.37 -7.76
CA ILE A 4 -11.65 -4.06 -7.55
C ILE A 4 -10.52 -3.05 -7.36
N MET A 5 -9.65 -3.35 -6.41
CA MET A 5 -8.44 -2.60 -6.14
C MET A 5 -7.23 -3.50 -6.37
N VAL A 6 -6.37 -3.13 -7.32
CA VAL A 6 -5.12 -3.83 -7.61
C VAL A 6 -3.98 -3.02 -7.03
N VAL A 7 -3.22 -3.62 -6.11
CA VAL A 7 -2.19 -2.94 -5.33
C VAL A 7 -0.83 -3.49 -5.72
N THR A 8 0.04 -2.65 -6.28
CA THR A 8 1.43 -3.04 -6.55
C THR A 8 2.24 -2.96 -5.27
N VAL A 9 2.90 -4.06 -4.91
CA VAL A 9 3.66 -4.14 -3.65
C VAL A 9 5.15 -3.91 -3.87
N GLY A 10 5.72 -3.01 -3.08
CA GLY A 10 7.14 -2.69 -3.07
C GLY A 10 8.08 -3.80 -2.62
N THR A 11 9.37 -3.49 -2.65
CA THR A 11 10.45 -4.45 -2.38
C THR A 11 10.98 -4.38 -0.94
N SER A 12 10.27 -3.78 0.02
CA SER A 12 10.63 -3.87 1.46
C SER A 12 9.62 -3.18 2.39
N LEU A 13 9.25 -3.87 3.48
CA LEU A 13 8.45 -3.32 4.58
C LEU A 13 9.25 -2.49 5.57
N PHE A 14 10.47 -2.92 5.90
CA PHE A 14 11.32 -2.27 6.89
C PHE A 14 11.55 -0.80 6.55
N HIS A 15 11.53 -0.47 5.26
CA HIS A 15 11.63 0.89 4.76
C HIS A 15 10.43 1.80 5.02
N SER A 16 9.25 1.26 5.32
CA SER A 16 8.01 2.03 5.31
C SER A 16 7.12 1.81 6.53
N ALA A 17 7.37 0.77 7.32
CA ALA A 17 6.63 0.44 8.52
C ALA A 17 6.98 1.33 9.71
N SER A 18 6.01 1.46 10.61
CA SER A 18 6.09 2.15 11.91
C SER A 18 5.27 1.31 12.89
N TRP A 19 5.83 1.01 14.05
CA TRP A 19 5.22 0.18 15.09
C TRP A 19 4.94 1.01 16.34
N ASP A 20 4.04 0.51 17.18
CA ASP A 20 3.63 1.20 18.40
C ASP A 20 4.74 1.16 19.45
N ALA A 21 5.47 2.28 19.59
CA ALA A 21 6.49 2.42 20.63
C ALA A 21 5.90 2.30 22.06
N ALA A 22 4.62 2.58 22.25
CA ALA A 22 3.98 2.40 23.56
C ALA A 22 3.61 0.94 23.84
N HIS A 23 3.65 0.05 22.85
CA HIS A 23 3.27 -1.35 23.05
C HIS A 23 4.39 -2.12 23.79
N PRO A 24 4.13 -2.64 25.00
CA PRO A 24 5.18 -3.23 25.86
C PRO A 24 5.85 -4.47 25.24
N GLY A 25 5.14 -5.17 24.36
CA GLY A 25 5.68 -6.32 23.61
C GLY A 25 6.73 -5.96 22.56
N LEU A 26 6.73 -4.73 22.01
CA LEU A 26 7.63 -4.35 20.92
C LEU A 26 9.09 -4.27 21.41
N ARG A 27 9.34 -3.55 22.52
CA ARG A 27 10.67 -3.46 23.14
C ARG A 27 11.26 -4.83 23.48
N LYS A 28 10.42 -5.77 23.91
CA LYS A 28 10.86 -7.14 24.22
C LYS A 28 11.36 -7.89 22.98
N VAL A 29 10.74 -7.68 21.83
CA VAL A 29 11.10 -8.35 20.56
C VAL A 29 12.31 -7.70 19.91
N LEU A 30 12.38 -6.38 19.93
CA LEU A 30 13.56 -5.67 19.43
C LEU A 30 14.81 -5.95 20.28
N GLY A 31 14.63 -6.12 21.60
CA GLY A 31 15.74 -6.14 22.53
C GLY A 31 16.22 -4.71 22.84
N GLU A 32 17.01 -4.56 23.90
CA GLU A 32 17.36 -3.23 24.44
C GLU A 32 18.20 -2.40 23.47
N GLU A 33 19.14 -3.04 22.77
CA GLU A 33 20.05 -2.40 21.83
C GLU A 33 19.31 -1.83 20.61
N HIS A 34 18.54 -2.68 19.89
CA HIS A 34 17.72 -2.24 18.76
C HIS A 34 16.60 -1.28 19.18
N TRP A 35 16.07 -1.43 20.40
CA TRP A 35 15.06 -0.51 20.92
C TRP A 35 15.59 0.92 21.05
N GLN A 36 16.81 1.10 21.56
CA GLN A 36 17.41 2.43 21.69
C GLN A 36 17.58 3.09 20.31
N ASN A 37 18.03 2.33 19.32
CA ASN A 37 18.19 2.83 17.96
C ASN A 37 16.83 3.09 17.29
N TYR A 38 15.85 2.22 17.50
CA TYR A 38 14.48 2.42 17.02
C TYR A 38 13.86 3.70 17.60
N ASP A 39 13.94 3.88 18.92
CA ASP A 39 13.41 5.07 19.58
C ASP A 39 14.14 6.34 19.09
N GLN A 40 15.48 6.31 19.09
CA GLN A 40 16.31 7.45 18.70
C GLN A 40 16.12 7.86 17.24
N TYR A 41 16.19 6.92 16.29
CA TYR A 41 16.23 7.23 14.87
C TYR A 41 14.87 7.14 14.17
N TRP A 42 13.93 6.35 14.72
CA TRP A 42 12.63 6.10 14.11
C TRP A 42 11.47 6.83 14.79
N CYS A 43 11.55 7.07 16.12
CA CYS A 43 10.48 7.70 16.89
C CYS A 43 10.77 9.14 17.35
N SER A 44 12.02 9.47 17.71
CA SER A 44 12.32 10.63 18.57
C SER A 44 12.66 11.96 17.87
N SER A 45 12.57 12.08 16.55
CA SER A 45 12.88 13.37 15.92
C SER A 45 11.71 14.35 16.02
N GLU A 46 12.00 15.59 16.44
CA GLU A 46 11.05 16.71 16.53
C GLU A 46 10.38 17.11 15.20
N GLU A 47 10.85 16.58 14.07
CA GLU A 47 10.19 16.76 12.77
C GLU A 47 9.32 15.54 12.41
N ASP A 48 8.10 15.80 11.95
CA ASP A 48 7.06 14.96 11.31
C ASP A 48 7.57 13.72 10.51
N GLN A 49 8.23 12.75 11.17
CA GLN A 49 8.98 11.65 10.51
C GLN A 49 8.17 10.40 10.19
N GLY A 50 6.93 10.30 10.71
CA GLY A 50 5.98 9.24 10.32
C GLY A 50 5.68 9.21 8.81
N LEU A 51 6.00 10.30 8.09
CA LEU A 51 5.68 10.50 6.67
C LEU A 51 6.86 10.43 5.72
N ARG A 52 8.11 10.39 6.21
CA ARG A 52 9.27 10.44 5.32
C ARG A 52 9.59 9.05 4.78
N SER A 53 9.89 9.00 3.48
CA SER A 53 10.39 7.79 2.83
C SER A 53 11.71 7.35 3.45
N PRO A 54 12.09 6.06 3.29
CA PRO A 54 13.34 5.53 3.84
C PRO A 54 14.59 6.31 3.43
N SER A 55 14.60 7.01 2.28
CA SER A 55 15.74 7.87 1.88
C SER A 55 15.88 9.13 2.73
N TYR A 56 14.82 9.54 3.43
CA TYR A 56 14.79 10.73 4.28
C TYR A 56 14.91 10.42 5.79
N ARG A 57 14.62 9.19 6.23
CA ARG A 57 14.73 8.76 7.64
C ARG A 57 16.17 8.62 8.16
N ARG A 58 17.18 9.00 7.36
CA ARG A 58 18.62 8.81 7.66
C ARG A 58 18.94 7.36 8.03
N ARG A 59 19.12 6.53 7.00
CA ARG A 59 19.57 5.12 7.09
C ARG A 59 21.02 5.03 7.59
N HIS A 60 21.23 5.23 8.89
CA HIS A 60 22.58 5.24 9.45
C HIS A 60 22.82 4.12 10.46
N ASP A 61 21.87 3.19 10.60
CA ASP A 61 22.04 1.99 11.43
C ASP A 61 21.80 0.73 10.60
N ASN A 62 22.90 0.13 10.13
CA ASN A 62 22.88 -1.10 9.35
C ASN A 62 22.42 -2.31 10.17
N ASP A 63 22.60 -2.27 11.49
CA ASP A 63 22.29 -3.40 12.37
C ASP A 63 20.78 -3.50 12.58
N LEU A 64 20.11 -2.37 12.82
CA LEU A 64 18.65 -2.32 12.89
C LEU A 64 17.97 -2.63 11.55
N GLU A 65 18.56 -2.18 10.43
CA GLU A 65 18.07 -2.51 9.08
C GLU A 65 18.15 -4.02 8.83
N THR A 66 19.30 -4.63 9.14
CA THR A 66 19.53 -6.07 9.00
C THR A 66 18.60 -6.87 9.90
N PHE A 67 18.41 -6.45 11.14
CA PHE A 67 17.45 -7.06 12.06
C PHE A 67 16.05 -7.12 11.45
N PHE A 68 15.54 -6.01 10.89
CA PHE A 68 14.21 -6.01 10.28
C PHE A 68 14.15 -6.80 8.96
N GLU A 69 15.23 -6.86 8.19
CA GLU A 69 15.30 -7.72 7.00
C GLU A 69 15.19 -9.21 7.37
N GLU A 70 15.79 -9.63 8.48
CA GLU A 70 15.69 -11.00 9.00
C GLU A 70 14.35 -11.29 9.67
N GLU A 71 13.83 -10.32 10.43
CA GLU A 71 12.64 -10.52 11.26
C GLU A 71 11.31 -10.26 10.54
N LEU A 72 11.26 -9.53 9.42
CA LEU A 72 9.99 -9.25 8.72
C LEU A 72 9.76 -10.22 7.56
N THR A 73 9.36 -11.43 7.91
CA THR A 73 9.12 -12.53 6.96
C THR A 73 7.64 -12.74 6.68
N ALA A 74 7.31 -13.36 5.55
CA ALA A 74 5.91 -13.68 5.25
C ALA A 74 5.24 -14.56 6.32
N GLN A 75 6.02 -15.42 6.98
CA GLN A 75 5.53 -16.39 7.97
C GLN A 75 5.19 -15.75 9.32
N ASN A 76 5.80 -14.61 9.66
CA ASN A 76 5.56 -13.93 10.92
C ASN A 76 4.75 -12.62 10.77
N ALA A 77 4.23 -12.36 9.58
CA ALA A 77 3.36 -11.22 9.29
C ALA A 77 2.25 -11.01 10.32
N ALA A 78 1.47 -12.04 10.65
CA ALA A 78 0.38 -11.95 11.64
C ALA A 78 0.86 -11.67 13.09
N THR A 79 2.11 -11.98 13.40
CA THR A 79 2.72 -11.67 14.70
C THR A 79 3.09 -10.20 14.76
N TRP A 80 3.79 -9.70 13.74
CA TRP A 80 4.22 -8.32 13.65
C TRP A 80 3.08 -7.32 13.56
N THR A 81 1.91 -7.74 13.04
CA THR A 81 0.73 -6.88 13.02
C THR A 81 0.14 -6.63 14.41
N LYS A 82 0.54 -7.36 15.46
CA LYS A 82 0.09 -7.08 16.84
C LYS A 82 0.66 -5.80 17.43
N TRP A 83 1.83 -5.38 16.95
CA TRP A 83 2.52 -4.18 17.41
C TRP A 83 2.32 -3.00 16.47
N LEU A 84 1.29 -3.08 15.63
CA LEU A 84 0.92 -1.96 14.80
C LEU A 84 0.48 -0.81 15.67
N ALA A 85 0.98 0.35 15.29
CA ALA A 85 0.54 1.57 15.88
C ALA A 85 -0.95 1.81 15.53
N PRO A 86 -1.81 2.16 16.51
CA PRO A 86 -3.26 2.22 16.31
C PRO A 86 -3.67 3.13 15.15
N TYR A 87 -4.43 2.64 14.18
CA TYR A 87 -4.90 3.52 13.11
C TYR A 87 -5.85 4.60 13.66
N ASP A 88 -5.43 5.86 13.54
CA ASP A 88 -6.28 7.02 13.81
C ASP A 88 -6.56 7.76 12.49
N PRO A 89 -7.79 7.66 11.94
CA PRO A 89 -8.17 8.34 10.70
C PRO A 89 -8.16 9.87 10.80
N LEU A 90 -8.17 10.44 12.02
CA LEU A 90 -8.10 11.89 12.27
C LEU A 90 -6.67 12.37 12.54
N ALA A 91 -5.79 11.52 13.07
CA ALA A 91 -4.35 11.78 13.16
C ALA A 91 -3.64 11.35 11.87
N THR A 92 -4.00 12.04 10.78
CA THR A 92 -3.63 11.82 9.37
C THR A 92 -2.12 11.74 9.08
N LEU A 93 -1.23 11.91 10.07
CA LEU A 93 0.19 12.23 9.85
C LEU A 93 1.18 11.32 10.55
N LYS A 94 0.75 10.42 11.44
CA LYS A 94 1.74 9.78 12.33
C LYS A 94 2.25 8.42 11.86
N MET A 95 1.46 7.62 11.12
CA MET A 95 1.76 6.17 11.06
C MET A 95 1.51 5.59 9.66
N ARG A 96 2.59 5.07 9.06
CA ARG A 96 2.56 4.25 7.83
C ARG A 96 3.05 2.87 8.21
N TYR A 97 2.26 1.84 7.93
CA TYR A 97 2.76 0.46 7.96
C TYR A 97 3.42 0.07 6.63
N SER A 98 2.85 0.55 5.52
CA SER A 98 3.50 0.55 4.23
C SER A 98 2.97 1.70 3.36
N ALA A 99 3.64 1.97 2.24
CA ALA A 99 3.16 2.98 1.29
C ALA A 99 1.80 2.58 0.68
N GLU A 100 1.61 1.28 0.43
CA GLU A 100 0.37 0.67 -0.03
C GLU A 100 -0.77 0.91 0.96
N ILE A 101 -0.58 0.53 2.24
CA ILE A 101 -1.60 0.71 3.27
C ILE A 101 -1.97 2.19 3.45
N ALA A 102 -0.96 3.07 3.50
CA ALA A 102 -1.20 4.50 3.63
C ALA A 102 -2.06 5.06 2.48
N THR A 103 -1.76 4.62 1.25
CA THR A 103 -2.48 5.08 0.06
C THR A 103 -3.93 4.55 0.05
N ILE A 104 -4.14 3.29 0.42
CA ILE A 104 -5.47 2.68 0.52
C ILE A 104 -6.32 3.44 1.56
N LEU A 105 -5.79 3.64 2.76
CA LEU A 105 -6.51 4.28 3.85
C LEU A 105 -6.91 5.72 3.51
N ARG A 106 -5.96 6.47 2.93
CA ARG A 106 -6.21 7.84 2.52
C ARG A 106 -7.19 7.93 1.35
N PHE A 107 -7.16 6.96 0.44
CA PHE A 107 -8.17 6.84 -0.61
C PHE A 107 -9.57 6.57 -0.05
N LEU A 108 -9.70 5.68 0.94
CA LEU A 108 -10.98 5.37 1.58
C LEU A 108 -11.58 6.58 2.28
N GLU A 109 -10.75 7.40 2.94
CA GLU A 109 -11.17 8.66 3.56
C GLU A 109 -11.73 9.64 2.50
N ILE A 110 -11.03 9.79 1.37
CA ILE A 110 -11.47 10.62 0.24
C ILE A 110 -12.81 10.15 -0.33
N GLU A 111 -12.98 8.84 -0.54
CA GLU A 111 -14.25 8.31 -1.05
C GLU A 111 -15.37 8.41 -0.01
N LYS A 112 -15.08 8.33 1.30
CA LYS A 112 -16.06 8.58 2.37
C LYS A 112 -16.65 9.97 2.27
N ASP A 113 -15.81 11.00 2.18
CA ASP A 113 -16.27 12.39 2.05
C ASP A 113 -17.11 12.61 0.79
N LYS A 114 -16.68 12.00 -0.32
CA LYS A 114 -17.34 12.13 -1.63
C LYS A 114 -18.70 11.43 -1.70
N LEU A 115 -18.79 10.23 -1.13
CA LEU A 115 -20.01 9.40 -1.19
C LEU A 115 -20.96 9.70 -0.03
N GLY A 116 -20.49 10.40 1.02
CA GLY A 116 -21.30 10.67 2.21
C GLY A 116 -21.66 9.39 2.99
N THR A 117 -20.79 8.38 2.95
CA THR A 117 -21.01 7.04 3.55
C THR A 117 -19.83 6.63 4.39
N ASP A 118 -20.02 5.65 5.28
CA ASP A 118 -18.93 5.17 6.13
C ASP A 118 -17.88 4.36 5.34
N TRP A 119 -16.62 4.44 5.80
CA TRP A 119 -15.49 3.83 5.10
C TRP A 119 -15.62 2.29 5.06
N GLN A 120 -16.33 1.72 6.04
CA GLN A 120 -16.65 0.30 6.12
C GLN A 120 -17.51 -0.16 4.93
N ASP A 121 -18.51 0.62 4.52
CA ASP A 121 -19.34 0.30 3.37
C ASP A 121 -18.54 0.39 2.07
N ILE A 122 -17.64 1.37 2.00
CA ILE A 122 -16.73 1.54 0.86
C ILE A 122 -15.83 0.33 0.74
N VAL A 123 -15.09 -0.04 1.79
CA VAL A 123 -14.18 -1.19 1.73
C VAL A 123 -14.94 -2.50 1.46
N ASN A 124 -16.17 -2.63 1.95
CA ASN A 124 -17.02 -3.78 1.66
C ASN A 124 -17.43 -3.88 0.18
N SER A 125 -17.40 -2.79 -0.57
CA SER A 125 -17.62 -2.84 -2.03
C SER A 125 -16.40 -3.34 -2.81
N TYR A 126 -15.22 -3.40 -2.17
CA TYR A 126 -13.96 -3.76 -2.81
C TYR A 126 -13.58 -5.23 -2.65
N LYS A 127 -13.09 -5.80 -3.75
CA LYS A 127 -12.09 -6.88 -3.74
C LYS A 127 -10.71 -6.25 -3.87
N ILE A 128 -9.79 -6.55 -2.96
CA ILE A 128 -8.41 -6.00 -2.96
C ILE A 128 -7.43 -7.13 -3.30
N ILE A 129 -6.63 -6.93 -4.34
CA ILE A 129 -5.61 -7.87 -4.79
C ILE A 129 -4.24 -7.22 -4.66
N PHE A 130 -3.40 -7.78 -3.78
CA PHE A 130 -1.99 -7.43 -3.70
C PHE A 130 -1.19 -8.21 -4.75
N VAL A 131 -0.49 -7.49 -5.61
CA VAL A 131 0.39 -8.08 -6.62
C VAL A 131 1.79 -8.18 -6.04
N ARG A 132 2.35 -9.40 -6.05
CA ARG A 132 3.63 -9.74 -5.45
C ARG A 132 4.44 -10.66 -6.35
N ASP A 133 5.72 -10.80 -6.03
CA ASP A 133 6.56 -11.82 -6.66
C ASP A 133 6.06 -13.25 -6.36
N SER A 134 6.36 -14.20 -7.24
CA SER A 134 6.12 -15.62 -6.98
C SER A 134 7.19 -16.23 -6.07
N ALA A 135 8.41 -15.67 -6.09
CA ALA A 135 9.51 -16.11 -5.24
C ALA A 135 9.22 -15.78 -3.77
N GLU A 136 9.19 -16.79 -2.89
CA GLU A 136 8.80 -16.62 -1.48
C GLU A 136 9.84 -15.88 -0.64
N ASP A 137 11.09 -15.90 -1.07
CA ASP A 137 12.22 -15.15 -0.51
C ASP A 137 12.26 -13.69 -1.01
N SER A 138 11.38 -13.30 -1.94
CA SER A 138 11.30 -11.93 -2.39
C SER A 138 10.79 -11.02 -1.27
N PRO A 139 11.42 -9.84 -1.07
CA PRO A 139 10.89 -8.83 -0.17
C PRO A 139 9.46 -8.37 -0.50
N SER A 140 9.05 -8.44 -1.78
CA SER A 140 7.67 -8.14 -2.20
C SER A 140 6.68 -9.19 -1.70
N TYR A 141 7.10 -10.45 -1.62
CA TYR A 141 6.29 -11.54 -1.09
C TYR A 141 5.98 -11.32 0.40
N ALA A 142 7.01 -11.01 1.19
CA ALA A 142 6.86 -10.65 2.61
C ALA A 142 6.03 -9.36 2.77
N ALA A 143 6.31 -8.31 1.99
CA ALA A 143 5.57 -7.05 2.04
C ALA A 143 4.07 -7.20 1.78
N ALA A 144 3.70 -8.05 0.83
CA ALA A 144 2.31 -8.34 0.53
C ALA A 144 1.65 -9.10 1.69
N ALA A 145 2.36 -10.07 2.28
CA ALA A 145 1.86 -10.84 3.42
C ALA A 145 1.52 -9.95 4.61
N HIS A 146 2.45 -9.07 4.99
CA HIS A 146 2.24 -8.10 6.06
C HIS A 146 1.11 -7.13 5.74
N SER A 147 1.07 -6.55 4.54
CA SER A 147 0.01 -5.61 4.13
C SER A 147 -1.38 -6.25 4.19
N LEU A 148 -1.51 -7.49 3.73
CA LEU A 148 -2.77 -8.21 3.79
C LEU A 148 -3.20 -8.50 5.24
N HIS A 149 -2.29 -8.98 6.10
CA HIS A 149 -2.60 -9.22 7.51
C HIS A 149 -2.98 -7.93 8.25
N TYR A 150 -2.34 -6.81 7.92
CA TYR A 150 -2.71 -5.49 8.45
C TYR A 150 -4.17 -5.17 8.11
N LEU A 151 -4.54 -5.26 6.82
CA LEU A 151 -5.92 -4.99 6.39
C LEU A 151 -6.91 -5.98 6.99
N GLN A 152 -6.55 -7.25 7.13
CA GLN A 152 -7.40 -8.25 7.79
C GLN A 152 -7.70 -7.88 9.24
N GLN A 153 -6.68 -7.47 10.01
CA GLN A 153 -6.89 -7.08 11.41
C GLN A 153 -7.73 -5.81 11.54
N MET A 154 -7.49 -4.83 10.68
CA MET A 154 -8.19 -3.55 10.72
C MET A 154 -9.64 -3.67 10.22
N PHE A 155 -9.86 -4.35 9.10
CA PHE A 155 -11.19 -4.51 8.51
C PHE A 155 -12.00 -5.65 9.13
N GLY A 156 -11.34 -6.66 9.70
CA GLY A 156 -11.99 -7.78 10.40
C GLY A 156 -12.72 -7.37 11.68
N GLN A 157 -12.53 -6.14 12.16
CA GLN A 157 -13.35 -5.55 13.23
C GLN A 157 -14.75 -5.13 12.75
N THR A 158 -14.98 -5.13 11.43
CA THR A 158 -16.27 -4.79 10.84
C THR A 158 -17.06 -6.07 10.59
N GLU A 159 -18.29 -6.16 11.12
CA GLU A 159 -19.11 -7.39 11.11
C GLU A 159 -19.40 -7.92 9.70
N SER A 160 -19.28 -7.07 8.68
CA SER A 160 -19.65 -7.36 7.28
C SER A 160 -18.46 -7.62 6.35
N PHE A 161 -17.22 -7.48 6.81
CA PHE A 161 -16.04 -7.70 5.96
C PHE A 161 -15.63 -9.17 5.91
N SER A 162 -15.69 -9.76 4.71
CA SER A 162 -15.15 -11.09 4.45
C SER A 162 -13.67 -11.01 4.09
N SER A 163 -12.84 -11.78 4.79
CA SER A 163 -11.40 -11.89 4.51
C SER A 163 -11.10 -12.43 3.11
N GLU A 164 -12.04 -13.13 2.47
CA GLU A 164 -11.90 -13.64 1.09
C GLU A 164 -11.80 -12.53 0.03
N LYS A 165 -12.18 -11.30 0.41
CA LYS A 165 -12.03 -10.10 -0.43
C LYS A 165 -10.58 -9.63 -0.53
N LEU A 166 -9.69 -10.08 0.35
CA LEU A 166 -8.26 -9.80 0.30
C LEU A 166 -7.54 -10.99 -0.32
N GLN A 167 -6.85 -10.77 -1.44
CA GLN A 167 -6.19 -11.83 -2.20
C GLN A 167 -4.80 -11.42 -2.66
N TYR A 168 -4.02 -12.41 -3.08
CA TYR A 168 -2.75 -12.20 -3.77
C TYR A 168 -2.89 -12.54 -5.25
N LYS A 169 -2.11 -11.83 -6.07
CA LYS A 169 -1.72 -12.28 -7.41
C LYS A 169 -0.21 -12.37 -7.44
N SER A 170 0.31 -13.58 -7.54
CA SER A 170 1.74 -13.81 -7.76
C SER A 170 2.07 -13.68 -9.25
N ILE A 171 3.17 -13.00 -9.53
CA ILE A 171 3.76 -12.78 -10.86
C ILE A 171 5.24 -13.10 -10.77
N GLU A 172 5.74 -13.94 -11.67
CA GLU A 172 7.16 -14.30 -11.68
C GLU A 172 8.03 -13.09 -12.07
N GLY A 173 9.09 -12.83 -11.29
CA GLY A 173 10.00 -11.73 -11.56
C GLY A 173 9.41 -10.34 -11.30
N PHE A 174 8.27 -10.24 -10.61
CA PHE A 174 7.61 -8.97 -10.28
C PHE A 174 8.54 -7.97 -9.55
N SER A 175 9.44 -8.49 -8.72
CA SER A 175 10.44 -7.72 -7.99
C SER A 175 11.86 -7.83 -8.59
N GLY A 176 11.98 -8.49 -9.75
CA GLY A 176 13.23 -8.80 -10.41
C GLY A 176 14.05 -7.54 -10.74
N LYS A 177 15.31 -7.53 -10.33
CA LYS A 177 16.29 -6.47 -10.67
C LYS A 177 16.96 -6.72 -12.04
N VAL A 178 16.85 -7.93 -12.57
CA VAL A 178 17.39 -8.30 -13.87
C VAL A 178 16.41 -7.85 -14.97
N PRO A 179 16.85 -7.10 -15.99
CA PRO A 179 15.96 -6.53 -17.01
C PRO A 179 15.03 -7.54 -17.69
N LYS A 180 15.51 -8.77 -17.93
CA LYS A 180 14.70 -9.84 -18.55
C LYS A 180 13.47 -10.18 -17.71
N PHE A 181 13.67 -10.45 -16.41
CA PHE A 181 12.59 -10.80 -15.49
C PHE A 181 11.61 -9.65 -15.27
N LEU A 182 12.12 -8.40 -15.26
CA LEU A 182 11.26 -7.22 -15.17
C LEU A 182 10.34 -7.11 -16.39
N ALA A 183 10.83 -7.37 -17.61
CA ALA A 183 10.01 -7.32 -18.82
C ALA A 183 8.90 -8.39 -18.82
N GLU A 184 9.25 -9.62 -18.42
CA GLU A 184 8.30 -10.73 -18.29
C GLU A 184 7.23 -10.41 -17.23
N GLY A 185 7.64 -9.91 -16.05
CA GLY A 185 6.72 -9.50 -14.99
C GLY A 185 5.81 -8.34 -15.39
N LEU A 186 6.30 -7.35 -16.16
CA LEU A 186 5.47 -6.27 -16.71
C LEU A 186 4.43 -6.79 -17.70
N GLN A 187 4.81 -7.74 -18.56
CA GLN A 187 3.88 -8.37 -19.50
C GLN A 187 2.81 -9.18 -18.78
N GLU A 188 3.17 -9.97 -17.77
CA GLU A 188 2.20 -10.73 -16.98
C GLU A 188 1.26 -9.79 -16.21
N PHE A 189 1.77 -8.69 -15.64
CA PHE A 189 0.95 -7.69 -14.97
C PHE A 189 -0.04 -7.02 -15.93
N GLN A 190 0.41 -6.66 -17.14
CA GLN A 190 -0.47 -6.15 -18.18
C GLN A 190 -1.57 -7.16 -18.54
N ASN A 191 -1.20 -8.42 -18.77
CA ASN A 191 -2.16 -9.49 -19.08
C ASN A 191 -3.18 -9.70 -17.95
N PHE A 192 -2.74 -9.62 -16.69
CA PHE A 192 -3.62 -9.66 -15.54
C PHE A 192 -4.64 -8.51 -15.54
N LEU A 193 -4.22 -7.27 -15.80
CA LEU A 193 -5.12 -6.13 -15.92
C LEU A 193 -6.09 -6.27 -17.10
N ILE A 194 -5.65 -6.80 -18.26
CA ILE A 194 -6.52 -7.12 -19.40
C ILE A 194 -7.57 -8.16 -19.02
N ASN A 195 -7.18 -9.19 -18.27
CA ASN A 195 -8.11 -10.24 -17.83
C ASN A 195 -9.16 -9.69 -16.86
N ILE A 196 -8.77 -8.83 -15.91
CA ILE A 196 -9.72 -8.16 -14.99
C ILE A 196 -10.64 -7.19 -15.74
N ARG A 197 -10.14 -6.49 -16.76
CA ARG A 197 -10.95 -5.58 -17.60
C ARG A 197 -12.15 -6.29 -18.22
N GLY A 198 -11.98 -7.57 -18.58
CA GLY A 198 -13.07 -8.40 -19.06
C GLY A 198 -13.26 -8.34 -20.57
N GLU A 199 -12.51 -9.15 -21.32
CA GLU A 199 -13.07 -9.72 -22.56
C GLU A 199 -14.02 -10.89 -22.26
N ARG A 200 -14.12 -11.37 -20.99
CA ARG A 200 -14.97 -12.52 -20.61
C ARG A 200 -15.91 -12.31 -19.41
N ASP A 201 -15.76 -11.25 -18.61
CA ASP A 201 -16.62 -11.00 -17.44
C ASP A 201 -16.81 -9.49 -17.23
N PRO A 202 -18.03 -8.92 -17.37
CA PRO A 202 -18.27 -7.49 -17.19
C PRO A 202 -18.28 -7.03 -15.72
N GLY A 203 -17.86 -7.88 -14.77
CA GLY A 203 -18.27 -7.83 -13.35
C GLY A 203 -17.80 -6.67 -12.44
N TYR A 204 -16.87 -5.79 -12.83
CA TYR A 204 -16.40 -4.70 -11.96
C TYR A 204 -16.84 -3.31 -12.46
N GLU A 205 -17.41 -2.53 -11.53
CA GLU A 205 -17.80 -1.12 -11.75
C GLU A 205 -16.58 -0.23 -11.96
N THR A 206 -15.57 -0.36 -11.08
CA THR A 206 -14.30 0.37 -11.16
C THR A 206 -13.11 -0.56 -10.91
N ILE A 207 -11.99 -0.27 -11.57
CA ILE A 207 -10.71 -0.92 -11.40
C ILE A 207 -9.70 0.13 -10.92
N ASP A 208 -9.39 0.07 -9.63
CA ASP A 208 -8.54 1.02 -8.93
C ASP A 208 -7.13 0.46 -8.79
N ILE A 209 -6.15 1.04 -9.47
CA ILE A 209 -4.76 0.59 -9.44
C ILE A 209 -3.99 1.48 -8.46
N VAL A 210 -3.61 0.93 -7.31
CA VAL A 210 -2.77 1.59 -6.30
C VAL A 210 -1.30 1.36 -6.63
N ILE A 211 -0.58 2.43 -6.95
CA ILE A 211 0.81 2.40 -7.45
C ILE A 211 1.81 3.09 -6.51
N SER A 212 1.63 2.89 -5.20
CA SER A 212 2.42 3.56 -4.16
C SER A 212 3.73 2.83 -3.79
N GLY A 213 3.84 1.54 -4.11
CA GLY A 213 5.06 0.76 -3.96
C GLY A 213 5.39 -0.05 -5.22
N GLY A 214 6.63 -0.52 -5.30
CA GLY A 214 7.16 -1.30 -6.42
C GLY A 214 7.94 -0.47 -7.43
N TYR A 215 8.35 -1.10 -8.54
CA TYR A 215 9.03 -0.39 -9.61
C TYR A 215 8.06 0.57 -10.32
N LYS A 216 8.52 1.79 -10.60
CA LYS A 216 7.76 2.81 -11.35
C LYS A 216 7.24 2.31 -12.71
N ALA A 217 7.90 1.31 -13.28
CA ALA A 217 7.47 0.67 -14.53
C ALA A 217 6.06 0.05 -14.44
N TYR A 218 5.67 -0.53 -13.31
CA TYR A 218 4.30 -1.04 -13.12
C TYR A 218 3.27 0.09 -13.09
N GLY A 219 3.68 1.25 -12.53
CA GLY A 219 2.92 2.49 -12.65
C GLY A 219 2.66 2.83 -14.12
N MET A 220 3.70 2.85 -14.97
CA MET A 220 3.55 3.14 -16.40
C MET A 220 2.57 2.20 -17.11
N VAL A 221 2.59 0.90 -16.77
CA VAL A 221 1.60 -0.06 -17.29
C VAL A 221 0.19 0.36 -16.87
N GLY A 222 -0.03 0.65 -15.57
CA GLY A 222 -1.32 1.12 -15.05
C GLY A 222 -1.81 2.41 -15.73
N TYR A 223 -0.92 3.39 -15.91
CA TYR A 223 -1.22 4.63 -16.64
C TYR A 223 -1.67 4.36 -18.09
N GLY A 224 -1.14 3.32 -18.74
CA GLY A 224 -1.57 2.91 -20.08
C GLY A 224 -3.05 2.48 -20.16
N PHE A 225 -3.67 2.10 -19.05
CA PHE A 225 -5.10 1.75 -18.99
C PHE A 225 -6.01 2.95 -18.71
N LEU A 226 -5.49 4.14 -18.41
CA LEU A 226 -6.32 5.31 -18.10
C LEU A 226 -7.22 5.75 -19.25
N LEU A 227 -6.92 5.39 -20.50
CA LEU A 227 -7.80 5.66 -21.64
C LEU A 227 -9.11 4.87 -21.61
N GLN A 228 -9.27 3.92 -20.68
CA GLN A 228 -10.41 3.01 -20.55
C GLN A 228 -11.39 3.49 -19.46
N GLU A 229 -12.70 3.43 -19.73
CA GLU A 229 -13.77 4.10 -18.96
C GLU A 229 -14.07 3.54 -17.54
N ARG A 230 -13.17 2.74 -16.97
CA ARG A 230 -13.33 2.14 -15.62
C ARG A 230 -12.07 2.12 -14.79
N PHE A 231 -10.94 2.51 -15.38
CA PHE A 231 -9.65 2.46 -14.73
C PHE A 231 -9.37 3.77 -14.02
N ARG A 232 -8.90 3.66 -12.78
CA ARG A 232 -8.32 4.78 -12.05
C ARG A 232 -6.95 4.39 -11.53
N VAL A 233 -6.00 5.31 -11.58
CA VAL A 233 -4.68 5.15 -10.99
C VAL A 233 -4.62 6.01 -9.73
N ILE A 234 -4.25 5.39 -8.62
CA ILE A 234 -4.19 6.00 -7.29
C ILE A 234 -2.73 6.02 -6.84
N TYR A 235 -2.25 7.20 -6.49
CA TYR A 235 -0.87 7.41 -6.07
C TYR A 235 -0.81 8.37 -4.90
N GLN A 236 -0.06 8.02 -3.86
CA GLN A 236 0.32 8.96 -2.80
C GLN A 236 1.81 9.25 -2.92
N HIS A 237 2.17 10.53 -3.06
CA HIS A 237 3.57 10.91 -3.08
C HIS A 237 4.13 10.91 -1.65
N GLU A 238 5.37 10.47 -1.46
CA GLU A 238 6.02 10.39 -0.15
C GLU A 238 6.06 11.73 0.60
N LYS A 239 6.34 12.83 -0.12
CA LYS A 239 6.47 14.20 0.43
C LYS A 239 5.17 15.00 0.49
N PHE A 240 4.20 14.66 -0.35
CA PHE A 240 2.94 15.40 -0.44
C PHE A 240 1.90 14.58 0.32
N LYS A 241 1.23 15.20 1.29
CA LYS A 241 0.20 14.52 2.11
C LYS A 241 -1.03 14.13 1.27
N GLU A 242 -1.08 14.62 0.03
CA GLU A 242 -2.13 14.44 -0.95
C GLU A 242 -2.10 13.07 -1.65
N VAL A 243 -3.29 12.54 -1.91
CA VAL A 243 -3.50 11.41 -2.82
C VAL A 243 -3.99 11.93 -4.15
N PHE A 244 -3.36 11.42 -5.21
CA PHE A 244 -3.69 11.66 -6.60
C PHE A 244 -4.54 10.50 -7.10
N ILE A 245 -5.74 10.81 -7.60
CA ILE A 245 -6.63 9.84 -8.24
C ILE A 245 -6.83 10.33 -9.66
N GLN A 246 -6.33 9.57 -10.62
CA GLN A 246 -6.45 9.89 -12.03
C GLN A 246 -7.36 8.88 -12.73
N ASP A 247 -8.31 9.39 -13.52
CA ASP A 247 -9.08 8.62 -14.49
C ASP A 247 -8.82 9.17 -15.91
N LYS A 248 -9.58 8.70 -16.90
CA LYS A 248 -9.46 9.14 -18.30
C LYS A 248 -9.56 10.66 -18.46
N ASP A 249 -10.44 11.29 -17.70
CA ASP A 249 -10.91 12.65 -17.96
C ASP A 249 -10.42 13.64 -16.89
N THR A 250 -10.07 13.14 -15.70
CA THR A 250 -9.81 13.97 -14.52
C THR A 250 -8.59 13.52 -13.75
N LEU A 251 -7.83 14.52 -13.26
CA LEU A 251 -6.88 14.34 -12.17
C LEU A 251 -7.47 15.00 -10.92
N ARG A 252 -7.67 14.20 -9.88
CA ARG A 252 -8.17 14.66 -8.59
C ARG A 252 -7.04 14.62 -7.57
N VAL A 253 -6.92 15.71 -6.82
CA VAL A 253 -5.95 15.84 -5.74
C VAL A 253 -6.74 16.02 -4.43
N GLY A 254 -6.68 15.02 -3.56
CA GLY A 254 -7.36 15.04 -2.27
C GLY A 254 -6.52 15.72 -1.18
N LYS A 255 -6.98 16.88 -0.70
CA LYS A 255 -6.58 17.46 0.60
C LYS A 255 -7.67 17.19 1.62
N ALA A 256 -7.30 16.95 2.87
CA ALA A 256 -8.25 17.12 3.96
C ALA A 256 -8.46 18.64 4.16
N PRO A 257 -9.69 19.11 4.41
CA PRO A 257 -10.84 19.09 3.50
C PRO A 257 -10.69 20.14 2.37
N GLY A 258 -11.20 19.81 1.17
CA GLY A 258 -11.29 20.72 0.01
C GLY A 258 -10.62 20.15 -1.24
N PHE A 259 -11.40 19.52 -2.11
CA PHE A 259 -10.92 18.99 -3.38
C PHE A 259 -10.72 20.11 -4.40
N LYS A 260 -9.61 20.04 -5.14
CA LYS A 260 -9.44 20.79 -6.39
C LYS A 260 -9.49 19.81 -7.56
N PHE A 261 -10.46 20.00 -8.44
CA PHE A 261 -10.54 19.30 -9.71
C PHE A 261 -9.60 19.97 -10.71
N ILE A 262 -8.72 19.19 -11.33
CA ILE A 262 -7.90 19.66 -12.45
C ILE A 262 -8.39 18.89 -13.68
N PRO A 263 -9.14 19.54 -14.60
CA PRO A 263 -9.52 18.89 -15.85
C PRO A 263 -8.25 18.56 -16.64
N ILE A 264 -8.18 17.35 -17.18
CA ILE A 264 -7.11 16.98 -18.10
C ILE A 264 -7.51 17.57 -19.45
N ILE A 265 -6.85 18.66 -19.86
CA ILE A 265 -7.06 19.25 -21.18
C ILE A 265 -6.47 18.27 -22.19
N SER A 266 -7.31 17.43 -22.78
CA SER A 266 -6.95 16.65 -23.96
C SER A 266 -6.67 17.61 -25.11
N ARG A 267 -5.50 17.47 -25.73
CA ARG A 267 -5.19 18.11 -27.02
C ARG A 267 -5.66 17.22 -28.15
#